data_AF-A0A7J9JNP5-F1
#
_entry.id   AF-A0A7J9JNP5-F1
#
_cell.length_a   1.000
_cell.length_b   1.000
_cell.length_c   1.000
_cell.angle_alpha   90.00
_cell.angle_beta   90.00
_cell.angle_gamma   90.00
#
_symmetry.space_group_name_H-M   'P 1'
#
loop_
_entity.id
_entity.type
_entity.pdbx_description
1 polymer ?
#
loop_
_entity_poly.entity_id
_entity_poly.type
_entity_poly.pdbx_seq_one_letter_code
_entity_poly.pdbx_strand_id
1 'polypeptide(L)'
;MDSVLSGHTIYIDSDISVELRNKVLEAASEEGAMAVDGWFAGCSASHVVCEGNSVHRYIGHSNNIVTVSASVLRYGNRPLWVLKTAEDRNLQRLVHMSADLARQIGILLEKSQNGIVGEENNVASSTISTRSVRGNASHEERQQIVHLAKTGTCQNPFRPISPTILLETVCWSISEPTSTASIFTDTVSGEDASEHQSVFFDANGDGKDSETSFTNITRSLTESEKNELIFKNHFLTILFPADRFSEMGPSSRTYFSNNGFTRLQILDYIYAFY
;
A
#
# COMPACT_ATOMS: atom_id res chain seq x y z
N MET A 1 2.82 25.23 -28.29
CA MET A 1 3.85 24.24 -27.91
C MET A 1 3.33 23.62 -26.64
N ASP A 2 3.10 22.31 -26.64
CA ASP A 2 2.56 21.63 -25.47
C ASP A 2 3.70 21.45 -24.47
N SER A 3 3.53 22.00 -23.26
CA SER A 3 4.52 21.85 -22.19
C SER A 3 4.56 20.39 -21.72
N VAL A 4 5.76 19.83 -21.55
CA VAL A 4 5.95 18.37 -21.44
C VAL A 4 5.40 17.80 -20.14
N LEU A 5 5.35 18.63 -19.08
CA LEU A 5 4.82 18.26 -17.78
C LEU A 5 3.42 18.83 -17.53
N SER A 6 2.73 19.33 -18.56
CA SER A 6 1.35 19.80 -18.42
C SER A 6 0.44 18.70 -17.85
N GLY A 7 -0.39 19.05 -16.86
CA GLY A 7 -1.27 18.11 -16.16
C GLY A 7 -0.59 17.28 -15.07
N HIS A 8 0.73 17.39 -14.90
CA HIS A 8 1.44 16.74 -13.81
C HIS A 8 1.49 17.64 -12.57
N THR A 9 1.38 16.99 -11.43
CA THR A 9 1.51 17.59 -10.10
C THR A 9 2.72 17.01 -9.40
N ILE A 10 3.56 17.86 -8.81
CA ILE A 10 4.84 17.47 -8.25
C ILE A 10 4.90 17.89 -6.78
N TYR A 11 5.18 16.94 -5.90
CA TYR A 11 5.57 17.21 -4.53
C TYR A 11 7.10 17.14 -4.42
N ILE A 12 7.69 18.12 -3.73
CA ILE A 12 9.13 18.17 -3.47
C ILE A 12 9.34 18.00 -1.97
N ASP A 13 10.10 16.98 -1.62
CA ASP A 13 10.48 16.61 -0.27
C ASP A 13 11.20 17.75 0.47
N SER A 14 10.87 17.94 1.75
CA SER A 14 11.46 18.94 2.63
C SER A 14 12.94 18.73 2.90
N ASP A 15 13.44 17.50 2.78
CA ASP A 15 14.83 17.14 3.05
C ASP A 15 15.77 17.55 1.89
N ILE A 16 15.20 17.96 0.75
CA ILE A 16 15.97 18.50 -0.38
C ILE A 16 16.49 19.90 -0.05
N SER A 17 17.76 20.16 -0.39
CA SER A 17 18.36 21.47 -0.20
C SER A 17 17.56 22.58 -0.91
N VAL A 18 17.47 23.75 -0.28
CA VAL A 18 16.66 24.89 -0.80
C VAL A 18 17.09 25.30 -2.21
N GLU A 19 18.39 25.28 -2.49
CA GLU A 19 18.94 25.57 -3.81
C GLU A 19 18.43 24.59 -4.88
N LEU A 20 18.42 23.30 -4.56
CA LEU A 20 17.98 22.25 -5.48
C LEU A 20 16.46 22.25 -5.64
N ARG A 21 15.73 22.46 -4.55
CA ARG A 21 14.28 22.63 -4.54
C ARG A 21 13.84 23.76 -5.46
N ASN A 22 14.49 24.93 -5.36
CA ASN A 22 14.14 26.08 -6.20
C ASN A 22 14.38 25.79 -7.70
N LYS A 23 15.50 25.15 -8.04
CA LYS A 23 15.78 24.73 -9.44
C LYS A 23 14.76 23.75 -9.98
N VAL A 24 14.34 22.78 -9.15
CA VAL A 24 13.31 21.81 -9.54
C VAL A 24 11.96 22.49 -9.73
N LEU A 25 11.58 23.41 -8.83
CA LEU A 25 10.33 24.18 -8.94
C LEU A 25 10.29 25.04 -10.21
N GLU A 26 11.37 25.75 -10.50
CA GLU A 26 11.49 26.60 -11.68
C GLU A 26 11.32 25.77 -12.96
N ALA A 27 12.12 24.71 -13.13
CA ALA A 27 12.04 23.84 -14.30
C ALA A 27 10.69 23.12 -14.44
N ALA A 28 10.10 22.68 -13.32
CA ALA A 28 8.78 22.07 -13.30
C ALA A 28 7.70 23.06 -13.76
N SER A 29 7.75 24.30 -13.26
CA SER A 29 6.79 25.35 -13.61
C SER A 29 6.93 25.80 -15.06
N GLU A 30 8.16 25.88 -15.58
CA GLU A 30 8.42 26.20 -17.00
C GLU A 30 7.80 25.15 -17.94
N GLU A 31 7.85 23.88 -17.54
CA GLU A 31 7.24 22.76 -18.29
C GLU A 31 5.77 22.49 -17.92
N GLY A 32 5.12 23.40 -17.19
CA GLY A 32 3.67 23.39 -16.96
C GLY A 32 3.19 22.43 -15.87
N ALA A 33 4.07 21.92 -15.02
CA ALA A 33 3.70 21.15 -13.83
C ALA A 33 3.23 22.07 -12.69
N MET A 34 2.30 21.58 -11.86
CA MET A 34 1.87 22.27 -10.64
C MET A 34 2.58 21.70 -9.41
N ALA A 35 3.18 22.55 -8.59
CA ALA A 35 3.74 22.14 -7.31
C ALA A 35 2.63 21.93 -6.26
N VAL A 36 2.80 20.92 -5.40
CA VAL A 36 1.91 20.64 -4.27
C VAL A 36 2.68 20.89 -2.97
N ASP A 37 2.08 21.67 -2.06
CA ASP A 37 2.73 22.14 -0.84
C ASP A 37 2.89 21.06 0.25
N GLY A 38 2.12 19.97 0.16
CA GLY A 38 2.10 18.92 1.17
C GLY A 38 2.00 17.52 0.57
N TRP A 39 2.57 16.54 1.28
CA TRP A 39 2.46 15.14 0.94
C TRP A 39 1.66 14.37 1.98
N PHE A 40 0.72 13.58 1.49
CA PHE A 40 0.06 12.51 2.23
C PHE A 40 -0.32 11.43 1.22
N ALA A 41 -0.43 10.19 1.67
CA ALA A 41 -0.80 9.10 0.78
C ALA A 41 -2.24 9.32 0.25
N GLY A 42 -2.38 9.31 -1.08
CA GLY A 42 -3.63 9.65 -1.78
C GLY A 42 -3.79 11.14 -2.12
N CYS A 43 -2.78 11.98 -1.87
CA CYS A 43 -2.81 13.35 -2.37
C CYS A 43 -2.66 13.36 -3.90
N SER A 44 -3.01 14.49 -4.51
CA SER A 44 -3.05 14.63 -5.96
C SER A 44 -1.68 14.65 -6.64
N ALA A 45 -0.56 14.50 -5.91
CA ALA A 45 0.79 14.54 -6.47
C ALA A 45 1.08 13.32 -7.35
N SER A 46 1.26 13.56 -8.65
CA SER A 46 1.60 12.53 -9.63
C SER A 46 3.05 12.05 -9.51
N HIS A 47 3.95 12.93 -9.04
CA HIS A 47 5.37 12.66 -8.87
C HIS A 47 5.85 13.16 -7.51
N VAL A 48 6.68 12.36 -6.84
CA VAL A 48 7.39 12.76 -5.63
C VAL A 48 8.87 12.90 -5.95
N VAL A 49 9.42 14.07 -5.68
CA VAL A 49 10.84 14.37 -5.83
C VAL A 49 11.48 14.33 -4.44
N CYS A 50 12.38 13.38 -4.21
CA CYS A 50 13.04 13.18 -2.90
C CYS A 50 14.51 12.83 -3.03
N GLU A 51 15.29 12.98 -1.95
CA GLU A 51 16.65 12.44 -1.91
C GLU A 51 16.65 10.90 -1.78
N GLY A 52 17.74 10.26 -2.18
CA GLY A 52 17.84 8.78 -2.18
C GLY A 52 17.65 8.13 -0.80
N ASN A 53 18.04 8.83 0.28
CA ASN A 53 17.82 8.41 1.67
C ASN A 53 16.35 8.48 2.09
N SER A 54 15.55 9.37 1.51
CA SER A 54 14.15 9.62 1.87
C SER A 54 13.14 8.81 1.05
N VAL A 55 13.59 8.05 0.04
CA VAL A 55 12.75 7.19 -0.82
C VAL A 55 11.84 6.25 -0.03
N HIS A 56 12.32 5.72 1.10
CA HIS A 56 11.57 4.78 1.93
C HIS A 56 10.24 5.36 2.44
N ARG A 57 10.10 6.69 2.56
CA ARG A 57 8.86 7.35 3.00
C ARG A 57 7.75 7.35 1.95
N TYR A 58 8.09 7.10 0.69
CA TYR A 58 7.18 7.26 -0.45
C TYR A 58 6.93 5.94 -1.19
N ILE A 59 7.87 5.00 -1.13
CA ILE A 59 7.77 3.72 -1.84
C ILE A 59 6.56 2.92 -1.34
N GLY A 60 5.73 2.48 -2.29
CA GLY A 60 4.45 1.82 -2.01
C GLY A 60 3.27 2.76 -1.77
N HIS A 61 3.50 4.09 -1.70
CA HIS A 61 2.46 5.12 -1.54
C HIS A 61 2.35 6.07 -2.72
N SER A 62 3.42 6.26 -3.50
CA SER A 62 3.40 7.00 -4.76
C SER A 62 3.85 6.12 -5.93
N ASN A 63 3.29 6.40 -7.11
CA ASN A 63 3.62 5.65 -8.32
C ASN A 63 4.94 6.08 -8.96
N ASN A 64 5.23 7.38 -8.90
CA ASN A 64 6.40 7.96 -9.56
C ASN A 64 7.28 8.65 -8.52
N ILE A 65 8.38 7.99 -8.18
CA ILE A 65 9.41 8.55 -7.28
C ILE A 65 10.61 8.96 -8.13
N VAL A 66 11.00 10.22 -8.00
CA VAL A 66 12.12 10.83 -8.67
C VAL A 66 13.18 11.14 -7.63
N THR A 67 14.31 10.44 -7.70
CA THR A 67 15.42 10.73 -6.79
C THR A 67 16.23 11.91 -7.28
N VAL A 68 16.49 12.85 -6.37
CA VAL A 68 17.54 13.86 -6.53
C VAL A 68 18.79 13.36 -5.81
N SER A 69 19.95 13.50 -6.44
CA SER A 69 21.22 13.17 -5.79
C SER A 69 22.09 14.41 -5.79
N ALA A 70 22.27 14.98 -4.61
CA ALA A 70 23.23 16.05 -4.36
C ALA A 70 24.67 15.52 -4.18
N SER A 71 24.91 14.20 -4.28
CA SER A 71 26.24 13.63 -4.12
C SER A 71 27.10 13.88 -5.36
N VAL A 72 27.73 15.05 -5.35
CA VAL A 72 28.70 15.58 -6.34
C VAL A 72 29.98 14.74 -6.44
N LEU A 73 30.16 13.67 -5.64
CA LEU A 73 31.50 13.11 -5.44
C LEU A 73 31.96 11.98 -6.37
N ARG A 74 31.16 11.39 -7.29
CA ARG A 74 31.73 10.33 -8.15
C ARG A 74 31.31 10.26 -9.61
N TYR A 75 30.32 11.01 -10.08
CA TYR A 75 30.04 11.08 -11.52
C TYR A 75 29.53 12.47 -11.86
N GLY A 76 30.35 13.23 -12.59
CA GLY A 76 29.91 14.44 -13.27
C GLY A 76 28.67 14.12 -14.12
N ASN A 77 27.68 15.00 -14.00
CA ASN A 77 26.39 14.95 -14.68
C ASN A 77 25.54 13.69 -14.39
N ARG A 78 24.67 13.76 -13.38
CA ARG A 78 23.37 13.11 -13.52
C ARG A 78 22.23 14.10 -13.32
N PRO A 79 21.30 14.15 -14.27
CA PRO A 79 20.29 15.16 -14.29
C PRO A 79 19.13 14.71 -13.41
N LEU A 80 18.61 15.66 -12.64
CA LEU A 80 17.31 15.51 -11.98
C LEU A 80 16.31 15.17 -13.10
N TRP A 81 15.50 14.12 -12.95
CA TRP A 81 14.54 13.72 -13.99
C TRP A 81 13.72 14.92 -14.49
N VAL A 82 13.35 15.83 -13.57
CA VAL A 82 12.66 17.09 -13.86
C VAL A 82 13.51 18.02 -14.73
N LEU A 83 14.78 18.28 -14.34
CA LEU A 83 15.68 19.14 -15.11
C LEU A 83 15.99 18.54 -16.50
N LYS A 84 16.23 17.24 -16.58
CA LYS A 84 16.48 16.57 -17.86
C LYS A 84 15.25 16.64 -18.77
N THR A 85 14.06 16.50 -18.18
CA THR A 85 12.80 16.59 -18.93
C THR A 85 12.61 17.98 -19.51
N ALA A 86 12.91 19.03 -18.73
CA ALA A 86 12.88 20.42 -19.19
C ALA A 86 13.96 20.71 -20.25
N GLU A 87 15.19 20.25 -20.03
CA GLU A 87 16.31 20.44 -20.96
C GLU A 87 16.08 19.75 -22.32
N ASP A 88 15.70 18.47 -22.29
CA ASP A 88 15.49 17.67 -23.51
C ASP A 88 14.11 17.94 -24.14
N ARG A 89 13.22 18.69 -23.47
CA ARG A 89 11.79 18.82 -23.77
C ARG A 89 11.14 17.48 -24.10
N ASN A 90 11.49 16.47 -23.32
CA ASN A 90 11.01 15.11 -23.51
C ASN A 90 10.91 14.38 -22.17
N LEU A 91 9.79 13.69 -21.96
CA LEU A 91 9.50 12.99 -20.73
C LEU A 91 10.49 11.84 -20.54
N GLN A 92 11.29 11.93 -19.48
CA GLN A 92 12.29 10.89 -19.21
C GLN A 92 11.62 9.61 -18.73
N ARG A 93 12.17 8.47 -19.13
CA ARG A 93 11.59 7.16 -18.78
C ARG A 93 11.72 6.88 -17.28
N LEU A 94 10.61 6.47 -16.67
CA LEU A 94 10.58 5.95 -15.31
C LEU A 94 10.68 4.42 -15.31
N VAL A 95 11.29 3.87 -14.26
CA VAL A 95 11.25 2.43 -14.01
C VAL A 95 9.94 2.13 -13.29
N HIS A 96 9.15 1.22 -13.85
CA HIS A 96 7.90 0.81 -13.24
C HIS A 96 8.11 -0.40 -12.34
N MET A 97 7.48 -0.36 -11.18
CA MET A 97 7.41 -1.44 -10.21
C MET A 97 5.94 -1.78 -9.99
N SER A 98 5.60 -3.05 -9.76
CA SER A 98 4.23 -3.38 -9.38
C SER A 98 3.90 -2.75 -8.03
N ALA A 99 2.64 -2.34 -7.87
CA ALA A 99 2.07 -1.83 -6.65
C ALA A 99 2.41 -2.71 -5.43
N ASP A 100 2.27 -4.03 -5.59
CA ASP A 100 2.52 -5.00 -4.52
C ASP A 100 3.99 -5.10 -4.15
N LEU A 101 4.89 -5.10 -5.15
CA LEU A 101 6.32 -5.13 -4.90
C LEU A 101 6.77 -3.83 -4.20
N ALA A 102 6.26 -2.68 -4.64
CA ALA A 102 6.56 -1.40 -4.02
C ALA A 102 6.10 -1.36 -2.56
N ARG A 103 4.90 -1.89 -2.25
CA ARG A 103 4.39 -1.98 -0.87
C ARG A 103 5.21 -2.95 -0.02
N GLN A 104 5.59 -4.12 -0.55
CA GLN A 104 6.43 -5.07 0.20
C GLN A 104 7.80 -4.48 0.53
N ILE A 105 8.41 -3.78 -0.43
CA ILE A 105 9.69 -3.09 -0.21
C ILE A 105 9.50 -1.96 0.81
N GLY A 106 8.42 -1.18 0.74
CA GLY A 106 8.10 -0.16 1.73
C GLY A 106 8.01 -0.71 3.15
N ILE A 107 7.23 -1.78 3.35
CA ILE A 107 7.10 -2.46 4.65
C ILE A 107 8.46 -3.00 5.14
N LEU A 108 9.28 -3.55 4.25
CA LEU A 108 10.60 -4.06 4.60
C LEU A 108 11.54 -2.93 5.04
N LEU A 109 11.56 -1.81 4.32
CA LEU A 109 12.38 -0.66 4.64
C LEU A 109 11.95 -0.02 5.97
N GLU A 110 10.64 0.12 6.20
CA GLU A 110 10.10 0.63 7.47
C GLU A 110 10.51 -0.25 8.67
N LYS A 111 10.41 -1.58 8.52
CA LYS A 111 10.87 -2.54 9.54
C LYS A 111 12.36 -2.43 9.83
N SER A 112 13.17 -2.22 8.80
CA SER A 112 14.63 -2.08 8.98
C SER A 112 15.01 -0.78 9.71
N GLN A 113 14.20 0.27 9.56
CA GLN A 113 14.39 1.55 10.24
C GLN A 113 13.95 1.49 11.72
N ASN A 114 12.84 0.80 11.99
CA ASN A 114 12.29 0.65 13.33
C ASN A 114 13.04 -0.39 14.17
N GLY A 115 13.70 -1.38 13.53
CA GLY A 115 14.54 -2.38 14.20
C GLY A 115 15.88 -1.87 14.74
N ILE A 116 16.18 -0.57 14.58
CA ILE A 116 17.38 0.06 15.16
C ILE A 116 17.15 0.42 16.64
N VAL A 117 15.90 0.39 17.12
CA VAL A 117 15.56 0.65 18.53
C VAL A 117 14.90 -0.60 19.14
N GLY A 118 15.75 -1.54 19.57
CA GLY A 118 15.37 -2.60 20.51
C GLY A 118 14.98 -3.93 19.88
N GLU A 119 15.96 -4.80 19.65
CA GLU A 119 16.00 -6.21 20.09
C GLU A 119 17.22 -6.88 19.48
N GLU A 120 18.29 -7.02 20.28
CA GLU A 120 19.22 -8.12 20.09
C GLU A 120 18.45 -9.41 20.39
N ASN A 121 18.19 -10.25 19.38
CA ASN A 121 18.16 -11.72 19.51
C ASN A 121 18.00 -12.44 18.15
N ASN A 122 19.12 -12.99 17.68
CA ASN A 122 19.31 -14.25 16.95
C ASN A 122 18.10 -14.87 16.21
N VAL A 123 17.93 -14.52 14.93
CA VAL A 123 17.47 -15.49 13.90
C VAL A 123 18.34 -15.31 12.66
N ALA A 124 18.91 -16.41 12.20
CA ALA A 124 19.93 -16.52 11.18
C ALA A 124 19.61 -15.75 9.88
N SER A 125 20.47 -14.78 9.58
CA SER A 125 20.94 -14.38 8.25
C SER A 125 20.03 -14.71 7.06
N SER A 126 19.13 -13.79 6.70
CA SER A 126 18.84 -13.52 5.30
C SER A 126 19.38 -12.15 4.93
N THR A 127 20.70 -12.01 5.00
CA THR A 127 21.38 -10.89 4.35
C THR A 127 21.21 -11.07 2.85
N ILE A 128 20.12 -10.55 2.27
CA ILE A 128 20.12 -10.18 0.86
C ILE A 128 20.98 -8.92 0.80
N SER A 129 22.30 -9.13 0.94
CA SER A 129 23.28 -8.20 0.45
C SER A 129 23.05 -8.15 -1.05
N THR A 130 22.37 -7.12 -1.52
CA THR A 130 22.47 -6.67 -2.91
C THR A 130 23.90 -6.16 -3.12
N ARG A 131 24.86 -7.07 -3.03
CA ARG A 131 26.16 -6.90 -3.66
C ARG A 131 25.86 -6.87 -5.14
N SER A 132 26.06 -5.71 -5.75
CA SER A 132 26.12 -5.56 -7.20
C SER A 132 27.08 -6.61 -7.77
N VAL A 133 26.55 -7.76 -8.19
CA VAL A 133 27.32 -8.76 -8.94
C VAL A 133 27.14 -8.44 -10.42
N ARG A 134 27.86 -7.41 -10.85
CA ARG A 134 28.30 -7.33 -12.24
C ARG A 134 29.69 -7.94 -12.28
N GLY A 135 29.77 -9.21 -12.70
CA GLY A 135 31.04 -9.89 -12.95
C GLY A 135 31.00 -11.40 -12.71
N ASN A 136 30.65 -12.15 -13.77
CA ASN A 136 31.06 -13.53 -14.03
C ASN A 136 30.60 -14.65 -13.07
N ALA A 137 29.29 -14.77 -12.80
CA ALA A 137 28.76 -16.03 -12.28
C ALA A 137 28.88 -17.15 -13.34
N SER A 138 29.31 -18.35 -12.94
CA SER A 138 29.43 -19.51 -13.85
C SER A 138 28.05 -20.00 -14.32
N HIS A 139 28.02 -20.79 -15.39
CA HIS A 139 26.75 -21.38 -15.85
C HIS A 139 26.16 -22.32 -14.78
N GLU A 140 26.99 -23.10 -14.07
CA GLU A 140 26.54 -23.92 -12.95
C GLU A 140 25.98 -23.09 -11.78
N GLU A 141 26.60 -21.95 -11.42
CA GLU A 141 26.06 -21.07 -10.37
C GLU A 141 24.69 -20.51 -10.74
N ARG A 142 24.52 -20.09 -12.00
CA ARG A 142 23.21 -19.64 -12.50
C ARG A 142 22.18 -20.76 -12.46
N GLN A 143 22.56 -21.98 -12.82
CA GLN A 143 21.66 -23.13 -12.73
C GLN A 143 21.29 -23.50 -11.30
N GLN A 144 22.24 -23.42 -10.36
CA GLN A 144 21.97 -23.65 -8.94
C GLN A 144 21.05 -22.59 -8.35
N ILE A 145 21.21 -21.31 -8.72
CA ILE A 145 20.29 -20.23 -8.31
C ILE A 145 18.88 -20.49 -8.86
N VAL A 146 18.76 -20.86 -10.14
CA VAL A 146 17.48 -21.20 -10.76
C VAL A 146 16.87 -22.46 -10.13
N HIS A 147 17.68 -23.45 -9.81
CA HIS A 147 17.23 -24.67 -9.13
C HIS A 147 16.77 -24.36 -7.71
N LEU A 148 17.48 -23.49 -6.96
CA LEU A 148 17.03 -23.04 -5.64
C LEU A 148 15.72 -22.25 -5.73
N ALA A 149 15.57 -21.38 -6.73
CA ALA A 149 14.33 -20.63 -6.97
C ALA A 149 13.16 -21.55 -7.37
N LYS A 150 13.43 -22.63 -8.11
CA LYS A 150 12.43 -23.65 -8.49
C LYS A 150 12.09 -24.62 -7.36
N THR A 151 13.07 -24.95 -6.52
CA THR A 151 12.93 -25.91 -5.39
C THR A 151 12.51 -25.21 -4.10
N GLY A 152 12.58 -23.89 -4.07
CA GLY A 152 11.85 -23.05 -3.14
C GLY A 152 10.36 -23.24 -3.38
N THR A 153 9.82 -24.36 -2.91
CA THR A 153 8.41 -24.48 -2.56
C THR A 153 8.03 -23.17 -1.87
N CYS A 154 6.96 -22.52 -2.34
CA CYS A 154 6.33 -21.35 -1.72
C CYS A 154 5.77 -21.68 -0.32
N GLN A 155 6.61 -22.22 0.56
CA GLN A 155 6.40 -22.47 1.97
C GLN A 155 6.69 -21.18 2.72
N ASN A 156 5.91 -20.18 2.36
CA ASN A 156 5.35 -19.18 3.22
C ASN A 156 4.21 -18.62 2.38
N PRO A 157 2.94 -18.78 2.77
CA PRO A 157 1.93 -17.93 2.18
C PRO A 157 2.41 -16.52 2.49
N PHE A 158 2.84 -15.81 1.44
CA PHE A 158 2.99 -14.37 1.49
C PHE A 158 1.80 -13.88 2.30
N ARG A 159 2.06 -13.23 3.45
CA ARG A 159 0.99 -12.64 4.25
C ARG A 159 0.06 -11.92 3.28
N PRO A 160 -1.27 -12.04 3.43
CA PRO A 160 -2.21 -11.46 2.49
C PRO A 160 -1.73 -10.06 2.08
N ILE A 161 -1.55 -9.89 0.78
CA ILE A 161 -1.25 -8.62 0.13
C ILE A 161 -2.37 -7.62 0.43
N SER A 162 -3.57 -8.12 0.75
CA SER A 162 -4.64 -7.33 1.35
C SER A 162 -4.15 -6.65 2.63
N PRO A 163 -4.27 -5.32 2.75
CA PRO A 163 -4.23 -4.67 4.05
C PRO A 163 -5.15 -5.45 4.98
N THR A 164 -4.64 -5.83 6.15
CA THR A 164 -5.39 -6.65 7.11
C THR A 164 -6.75 -6.01 7.38
N ILE A 165 -6.83 -4.68 7.43
CA ILE A 165 -8.02 -3.94 7.88
C ILE A 165 -8.65 -3.14 6.71
N LEU A 166 -9.09 -3.80 5.64
CA LEU A 166 -9.82 -3.11 4.55
C LEU A 166 -11.30 -2.89 4.91
N LEU A 167 -12.02 -3.98 5.15
CA LEU A 167 -13.46 -4.01 5.38
C LEU A 167 -13.84 -4.85 6.61
N GLU A 168 -12.87 -5.23 7.47
CA GLU A 168 -13.09 -6.18 8.58
C GLU A 168 -14.17 -5.73 9.57
N THR A 169 -14.37 -4.42 9.73
CA THR A 169 -15.36 -3.87 10.66
C THR A 169 -16.73 -3.64 10.02
N VAL A 170 -16.86 -3.82 8.70
CA VAL A 170 -18.09 -3.53 7.95
C VAL A 170 -19.03 -4.73 7.97
N CYS A 171 -20.22 -4.52 8.49
CA CYS A 171 -21.36 -5.42 8.36
C CYS A 171 -22.24 -4.96 7.20
N TRP A 172 -22.29 -5.75 6.12
CA TRP A 172 -23.07 -5.46 4.93
C TRP A 172 -23.35 -6.74 4.12
N SER A 173 -24.49 -6.78 3.44
CA SER A 173 -24.89 -7.87 2.55
C SER A 173 -24.91 -7.38 1.10
N ILE A 174 -24.32 -8.15 0.18
CA ILE A 174 -24.29 -7.83 -1.26
C ILE A 174 -25.69 -7.74 -1.89
N SER A 175 -26.72 -8.32 -1.25
CA SER A 175 -28.11 -8.24 -1.71
C SER A 175 -28.76 -6.90 -1.37
N GLU A 176 -28.11 -6.05 -0.57
CA GLU A 176 -28.59 -4.74 -0.15
C GLU A 176 -27.71 -3.63 -0.73
N PRO A 177 -28.27 -2.43 -1.00
CA PRO A 177 -27.49 -1.33 -1.53
C PRO A 177 -26.39 -0.91 -0.54
N THR A 178 -25.27 -0.38 -1.04
CA THR A 178 -24.11 0.03 -0.22
C THR A 178 -24.44 1.08 0.86
N SER A 179 -25.58 1.77 0.72
CA SER A 179 -26.12 2.67 1.75
C SER A 179 -26.53 1.98 3.05
N THR A 180 -26.79 0.67 3.07
CA THR A 180 -27.13 -0.09 4.29
C THR A 180 -25.90 -0.58 5.06
N ALA A 181 -24.70 -0.42 4.49
CA ALA A 181 -23.48 -0.84 5.13
C ALA A 181 -23.28 -0.16 6.50
N SER A 182 -22.94 -0.97 7.49
CA SER A 182 -22.82 -0.59 8.90
C SER A 182 -21.49 -1.08 9.47
N ILE A 183 -21.11 -0.60 10.65
CA ILE A 183 -19.93 -1.03 11.38
C ILE A 183 -20.36 -1.71 12.68
N PHE A 184 -19.69 -2.80 13.03
CA PHE A 184 -19.80 -3.40 14.36
C PHE A 184 -19.18 -2.48 15.41
N THR A 185 -19.96 -2.10 16.44
CA THR A 185 -19.41 -1.42 17.61
C THR A 185 -19.20 -2.42 18.74
N ASP A 186 -17.95 -2.66 19.12
CA ASP A 186 -17.62 -3.44 20.30
C ASP A 186 -18.05 -2.67 21.57
N THR A 187 -19.12 -3.10 22.21
CA THR A 187 -19.41 -2.75 23.60
C THR A 187 -19.18 -3.97 24.48
N VAL A 188 -17.95 -4.13 24.98
CA VAL A 188 -17.69 -4.67 26.33
C VAL A 188 -16.48 -3.92 26.91
N SER A 189 -16.68 -2.66 27.30
CA SER A 189 -15.95 -2.08 28.42
C SER A 189 -16.75 -2.45 29.66
N GLY A 190 -16.32 -3.51 30.33
CA GLY A 190 -16.82 -3.97 31.62
C GLY A 190 -15.63 -4.23 32.52
N GLU A 191 -14.92 -3.16 32.90
CA GLU A 191 -14.17 -3.18 34.15
C GLU A 191 -15.20 -3.15 35.27
N ASP A 192 -15.64 -4.34 35.69
CA ASP A 192 -15.93 -4.59 37.08
C ASP A 192 -15.61 -6.05 37.42
N ALA A 193 -14.75 -6.18 38.42
CA ALA A 193 -14.30 -7.44 38.95
C ALA A 193 -15.47 -8.20 39.60
N SER A 194 -15.77 -9.41 39.12
CA SER A 194 -16.11 -10.52 40.00
C SER A 194 -16.10 -11.86 39.24
N GLU A 195 -15.17 -12.70 39.70
CA GLU A 195 -15.27 -14.15 39.87
C GLU A 195 -15.91 -15.01 38.76
N HIS A 196 -15.02 -15.75 38.08
CA HIS A 196 -15.20 -17.11 37.59
C HIS A 196 -16.63 -17.64 37.47
N GLN A 197 -17.20 -17.65 36.26
CA GLN A 197 -18.29 -18.56 35.93
C GLN A 197 -17.89 -19.43 34.75
N SER A 198 -17.24 -20.55 35.07
CA SER A 198 -17.04 -21.66 34.14
C SER A 198 -18.40 -22.23 33.75
N VAL A 199 -18.73 -22.16 32.47
CA VAL A 199 -19.96 -22.73 31.90
C VAL A 199 -19.81 -24.26 31.88
N PHE A 200 -20.25 -24.92 32.96
CA PHE A 200 -20.61 -26.34 32.90
C PHE A 200 -22.04 -26.45 32.37
N PHE A 201 -22.21 -27.25 31.32
CA PHE A 201 -23.52 -27.69 30.85
C PHE A 201 -24.18 -28.55 31.94
N ASP A 202 -25.25 -28.04 32.57
CA ASP A 202 -26.17 -28.86 33.36
C ASP A 202 -27.35 -29.27 32.47
N ALA A 203 -27.54 -30.59 32.33
CA ALA A 203 -28.51 -31.21 31.45
C ALA A 203 -29.82 -31.51 32.19
N ASN A 204 -30.35 -30.55 32.94
CA ASN A 204 -31.67 -30.67 33.58
C ASN A 204 -32.48 -29.41 33.31
N GLY A 205 -33.56 -29.58 32.57
CA GLY A 205 -34.41 -28.49 32.10
C GLY A 205 -35.20 -27.82 33.22
N ASP A 206 -35.26 -26.49 33.15
CA ASP A 206 -36.49 -25.76 33.36
C ASP A 206 -36.48 -24.50 32.48
N GLY A 207 -37.61 -24.24 31.84
CA GLY A 207 -37.77 -23.25 30.78
C GLY A 207 -37.68 -21.83 31.31
N LYS A 208 -36.58 -21.15 30.97
CA LYS A 208 -36.58 -19.71 30.76
C LYS A 208 -35.48 -19.39 29.76
N ASP A 209 -35.89 -19.17 28.52
CA ASP A 209 -35.05 -18.65 27.46
C ASP A 209 -34.58 -17.25 27.87
N SER A 210 -33.50 -17.17 28.64
CA SER A 210 -32.64 -16.00 28.61
C SER A 210 -31.95 -16.03 27.25
N GLU A 211 -32.65 -15.54 26.22
CA GLU A 211 -32.01 -15.07 25.01
C GLU A 211 -30.95 -14.07 25.45
N THR A 212 -29.71 -14.53 25.60
CA THR A 212 -28.55 -13.67 25.53
C THR A 212 -28.50 -13.18 24.10
N SER A 213 -29.32 -12.17 23.82
CA SER A 213 -29.26 -11.41 22.60
C SER A 213 -27.89 -10.73 22.62
N PHE A 214 -26.89 -11.39 22.06
CA PHE A 214 -25.67 -10.74 21.60
C PHE A 214 -26.09 -9.89 20.40
N THR A 215 -26.85 -8.82 20.65
CA THR A 215 -27.09 -7.77 19.68
C THR A 215 -25.73 -7.11 19.50
N ASN A 216 -24.97 -7.59 18.52
CA ASN A 216 -23.88 -6.82 17.97
C ASN A 216 -24.49 -5.48 17.58
N ILE A 217 -24.20 -4.43 18.34
CA ILE A 217 -24.71 -3.10 18.06
C ILE A 217 -24.01 -2.69 16.77
N THR A 218 -24.77 -2.61 15.69
CA THR A 218 -24.28 -2.11 14.41
C THR A 218 -24.74 -0.68 14.24
N ARG A 219 -23.83 0.20 13.82
CA ARG A 219 -24.19 1.58 13.44
C ARG A 219 -23.93 1.81 11.96
N SER A 220 -24.78 2.58 11.29
CA SER A 220 -24.54 2.97 9.90
C SER A 220 -23.19 3.70 9.74
N LEU A 221 -22.58 3.55 8.57
CA LEU A 221 -21.37 4.29 8.21
C LEU A 221 -21.63 5.80 8.22
N THR A 222 -20.78 6.53 8.94
CA THR A 222 -20.74 8.00 8.87
C THR A 222 -20.18 8.45 7.52
N GLU A 223 -20.46 9.71 7.12
CA GLU A 223 -19.91 10.27 5.87
C GLU A 223 -18.38 10.28 5.85
N SER A 224 -17.72 10.50 7.00
CA SER A 224 -16.27 10.40 7.10
C SER A 224 -15.76 8.98 6.84
N GLU A 225 -16.48 7.96 7.28
CA GLU A 225 -16.09 6.56 7.07
C GLU A 225 -16.36 6.07 5.66
N LYS A 226 -17.44 6.55 5.02
CA LYS A 226 -17.70 6.27 3.61
C LYS A 226 -16.57 6.82 2.72
N ASN A 227 -16.12 8.03 3.03
CA ASN A 227 -15.10 8.74 2.27
C ASN A 227 -13.66 8.46 2.74
N GLU A 228 -13.49 7.59 3.73
CA GLU A 228 -12.17 7.22 4.23
C GLU A 228 -11.38 6.47 3.16
N LEU A 229 -10.14 6.92 2.92
CA LEU A 229 -9.22 6.30 1.98
C LEU A 229 -8.59 5.03 2.58
N ILE A 230 -9.23 3.89 2.39
CA ILE A 230 -8.79 2.60 2.96
C ILE A 230 -7.74 1.89 2.10
N PHE A 231 -7.66 2.21 0.80
CA PHE A 231 -6.63 1.65 -0.07
C PHE A 231 -5.95 2.74 -0.90
N LYS A 232 -4.70 3.04 -0.56
CA LYS A 232 -3.95 4.20 -1.07
C LYS A 232 -3.32 4.01 -2.46
N ASN A 233 -3.41 2.81 -3.05
CA ASN A 233 -2.78 2.53 -4.34
C ASN A 233 -3.69 2.92 -5.50
N HIS A 234 -3.12 3.18 -6.67
CA HIS A 234 -3.88 3.59 -7.85
C HIS A 234 -4.60 2.42 -8.52
N PHE A 235 -4.11 1.19 -8.33
CA PHE A 235 -4.72 -0.01 -8.92
C PHE A 235 -5.18 -0.94 -7.82
N LEU A 236 -6.46 -1.30 -7.85
CA LEU A 236 -7.07 -2.28 -6.95
C LEU A 236 -7.60 -3.46 -7.78
N THR A 237 -7.10 -4.66 -7.52
CA THR A 237 -7.66 -5.88 -8.08
C THR A 237 -8.50 -6.60 -7.03
N ILE A 238 -9.79 -6.76 -7.31
CA ILE A 238 -10.71 -7.52 -6.46
C ILE A 238 -10.86 -8.93 -7.05
N LEU A 239 -10.65 -9.94 -6.21
CA LEU A 239 -10.90 -11.34 -6.53
C LEU A 239 -12.29 -11.70 -6.01
N PHE A 240 -13.22 -11.97 -6.92
CA PHE A 240 -14.57 -12.38 -6.59
C PHE A 240 -14.63 -13.91 -6.47
N PRO A 241 -15.20 -14.44 -5.37
CA PRO A 241 -15.44 -15.88 -5.27
C PRO A 241 -16.36 -16.30 -6.40
N ALA A 242 -15.95 -17.33 -7.15
CA ALA A 242 -16.81 -17.95 -8.14
C ALA A 242 -17.75 -18.96 -7.47
N ASP A 243 -18.82 -19.29 -8.18
CA ASP A 243 -19.84 -20.28 -7.85
C ASP A 243 -19.30 -21.53 -7.11
N ARG A 244 -20.15 -22.11 -6.25
CA ARG A 244 -19.97 -23.34 -5.45
C ARG A 244 -19.18 -24.44 -6.17
N PHE A 245 -19.31 -24.55 -7.50
CA PHE A 245 -18.71 -25.63 -8.28
C PHE A 245 -17.32 -25.31 -8.84
N SER A 246 -16.80 -24.10 -8.67
CA SER A 246 -15.45 -23.68 -9.13
C SER A 246 -15.16 -23.93 -10.62
N GLU A 247 -16.17 -24.19 -11.44
CA GLU A 247 -16.00 -24.56 -12.86
C GLU A 247 -15.45 -23.41 -13.71
N MET A 248 -15.58 -22.16 -13.26
CA MET A 248 -15.15 -20.96 -13.99
C MET A 248 -13.91 -20.26 -13.41
N GLY A 249 -13.31 -20.75 -12.33
CA GLY A 249 -12.17 -20.10 -11.66
C GLY A 249 -12.50 -18.73 -11.05
N PRO A 250 -11.62 -18.15 -10.21
CA PRO A 250 -11.88 -16.85 -9.59
C PRO A 250 -12.01 -15.76 -10.65
N SER A 251 -13.10 -14.98 -10.58
CA SER A 251 -13.27 -13.80 -11.44
C SER A 251 -12.50 -12.64 -10.83
N SER A 252 -11.59 -12.04 -11.60
CA SER A 252 -10.83 -10.86 -11.18
C SER A 252 -11.29 -9.62 -11.94
N ARG A 253 -11.39 -8.49 -11.24
CA ARG A 253 -11.54 -7.17 -11.86
C ARG A 253 -10.53 -6.20 -11.28
N THR A 254 -9.90 -5.42 -12.15
CA THR A 254 -8.95 -4.37 -11.78
C THR A 254 -9.58 -3.00 -11.99
N TYR A 255 -9.51 -2.16 -10.97
CA TYR A 255 -9.99 -0.80 -10.95
C TYR A 255 -8.81 0.17 -10.87
N PHE A 256 -8.99 1.39 -11.42
CA PHE A 256 -8.00 2.45 -11.37
C PHE A 256 -8.57 3.70 -10.67
N SER A 257 -7.74 4.35 -9.85
CA SER A 257 -8.04 5.65 -9.23
C SER A 257 -6.76 6.47 -9.09
N ASN A 258 -6.85 7.78 -9.27
CA ASN A 258 -5.69 8.69 -9.09
C ASN A 258 -5.34 8.93 -7.62
N ASN A 259 -6.33 8.86 -6.72
CA ASN A 259 -6.18 9.24 -5.32
C ASN A 259 -6.31 8.03 -4.37
N GLY A 260 -6.30 6.81 -4.93
CA GLY A 260 -6.66 5.58 -4.23
C GLY A 260 -8.18 5.38 -4.10
N PHE A 261 -8.60 4.45 -3.25
CA PHE A 261 -9.96 3.95 -3.16
C PHE A 261 -10.54 4.17 -1.77
N THR A 262 -11.71 4.82 -1.73
CA THR A 262 -12.47 5.01 -0.50
C THR A 262 -13.23 3.75 -0.11
N ARG A 263 -13.65 3.67 1.15
CA ARG A 263 -14.46 2.54 1.63
C ARG A 263 -15.73 2.35 0.80
N LEU A 264 -16.46 3.43 0.54
CA LEU A 264 -17.69 3.37 -0.25
C LEU A 264 -17.42 2.90 -1.70
N GLN A 265 -16.36 3.40 -2.34
CA GLN A 265 -16.00 2.98 -3.70
C GLN A 265 -15.71 1.48 -3.79
N ILE A 266 -15.00 0.92 -2.81
CA ILE A 266 -14.74 -0.53 -2.78
C ILE A 266 -16.04 -1.31 -2.59
N LEU A 267 -16.94 -0.87 -1.70
CA LEU A 267 -18.26 -1.49 -1.53
C LEU A 267 -19.09 -1.41 -2.81
N ASP A 268 -19.10 -0.27 -3.51
CA ASP A 268 -19.84 -0.09 -4.76
C ASP A 268 -19.31 -1.00 -5.87
N TYR A 269 -17.98 -1.20 -5.95
CA TYR A 269 -17.38 -2.15 -6.89
C TYR A 269 -17.73 -3.60 -6.57
N ILE A 270 -17.90 -3.93 -5.30
CA ILE A 270 -18.35 -5.26 -4.89
C ILE A 270 -19.83 -5.44 -5.23
N TYR A 271 -20.67 -4.46 -4.88
CA TYR A 271 -22.11 -4.48 -5.17
C TYR A 271 -22.37 -4.61 -6.67
N ALA A 272 -21.76 -3.76 -7.49
CA ALA A 272 -21.96 -3.74 -8.94
C ALA A 272 -21.42 -4.99 -9.68
N PHE A 273 -20.67 -5.85 -9.00
CA PHE A 273 -20.27 -7.14 -9.57
C PHE A 273 -21.39 -8.19 -9.47
N TYR A 274 -22.19 -8.17 -8.40
CA TYR A 274 -23.29 -9.10 -8.14
C TYR A 274 -24.63 -8.56 -8.65
#